data_AF-A0A0P7J4A3-F1
#
_entry.id   AF-A0A0P7J4A3-F1
#
_cell.length_a   1.000
_cell.length_b   1.000
_cell.length_c   1.000
_cell.angle_alpha   90.00
_cell.angle_beta   90.00
_cell.angle_gamma   90.00
#
_symmetry.space_group_name_H-M   'P 1'
#
loop_
_entity.id
_entity.type
_entity.pdbx_description
1 polymer ?
#
loop_
_entity_poly.entity_id
_entity_poly.type
_entity_poly.pdbx_seq_one_letter_code
_entity_poly.pdbx_strand_id
1 'polypeptide(L)'
;MRFSDLLHDVCNSVSLQDVWQIQRETFASYGFDRIIYGYSRFFSPKNFGPREDILLLSNHDPEYLKAYTDDEMYLHSPMALWASNNTGACSWRWIAEHSDLMGERQQKVLDVNRRMDITAGYTLSFPTAFSRTRGVIAATAKAGLTQDDADKIWAEHGRDIEVFANVTHLKIISLPIETQRQPLTARQREALEWVSDGKTNVEIAIIMNVSPATIEKHLRIAREKLGVDTTAQAVAKASFFNQIYVVAGGEENSK
;
A
#
# COMPACT_ATOMS: atom_id res chain seq x y z
N MET A 1 24.67 -9.12 -5.96
CA MET A 1 24.40 -7.69 -6.19
C MET A 1 24.80 -6.93 -4.95
N ARG A 2 25.43 -5.76 -5.04
CA ARG A 2 25.79 -5.00 -3.83
C ARG A 2 24.55 -4.33 -3.28
N PHE A 3 24.47 -4.18 -1.95
CA PHE A 3 23.34 -3.53 -1.28
C PHE A 3 23.12 -2.08 -1.78
N SER A 4 24.20 -1.36 -2.09
CA SER A 4 24.15 -0.02 -2.69
C SER A 4 23.45 0.01 -4.04
N ASP A 5 23.64 -1.02 -4.86
CA ASP A 5 23.09 -1.08 -6.23
C ASP A 5 21.56 -1.27 -6.14
N LEU A 6 21.10 -2.14 -5.22
CA LEU A 6 19.68 -2.31 -4.92
C LEU A 6 18.99 -1.00 -4.53
N LEU A 7 19.59 -0.25 -3.62
CA LEU A 7 19.03 1.04 -3.19
C LEU A 7 19.05 2.07 -4.32
N HIS A 8 20.10 2.07 -5.14
CA HIS A 8 20.19 2.92 -6.32
C HIS A 8 19.06 2.63 -7.30
N ASP A 9 18.78 1.35 -7.57
CA ASP A 9 17.73 0.96 -8.50
C ASP A 9 16.34 1.36 -7.99
N VAL A 10 16.03 1.08 -6.72
CA VAL A 10 14.77 1.53 -6.09
C VAL A 10 14.62 3.05 -6.16
N CYS A 11 15.68 3.80 -5.84
CA CYS A 11 15.66 5.27 -5.87
C CYS A 11 15.43 5.85 -7.26
N ASN A 12 15.83 5.15 -8.33
CA ASN A 12 15.65 5.61 -9.71
C ASN A 12 14.41 5.06 -10.41
N SER A 13 13.69 4.10 -9.80
CA SER A 13 12.43 3.62 -10.33
C SER A 13 11.36 4.72 -10.40
N VAL A 14 10.62 4.71 -11.51
CA VAL A 14 9.54 5.65 -11.84
C VAL A 14 8.15 4.99 -11.87
N SER A 15 8.08 3.67 -11.72
CA SER A 15 6.82 2.92 -11.67
C SER A 15 6.72 2.09 -10.38
N LEU A 16 5.48 1.89 -9.91
CA LEU A 16 5.20 1.04 -8.75
C LEU A 16 5.57 -0.42 -9.03
N GLN A 17 5.38 -0.87 -10.26
CA GLN A 17 5.66 -2.24 -10.70
C GLN A 17 7.14 -2.57 -10.57
N ASP A 18 8.04 -1.68 -11.01
CA ASP A 18 9.49 -1.90 -10.93
C ASP A 18 9.95 -2.00 -9.48
N VAL A 19 9.49 -1.08 -8.64
CA VAL A 19 9.81 -1.07 -7.20
C VAL A 19 9.29 -2.34 -6.53
N TRP A 20 8.07 -2.77 -6.88
CA TRP A 20 7.47 -3.99 -6.35
C TRP A 20 8.24 -5.24 -6.78
N GLN A 21 8.71 -5.30 -8.03
CA GLN A 21 9.54 -6.41 -8.50
C GLN A 21 10.85 -6.50 -7.72
N ILE A 22 11.58 -5.40 -7.59
CA ILE A 22 12.85 -5.34 -6.84
C ILE A 22 12.63 -5.73 -5.38
N GLN A 23 11.54 -5.25 -4.76
CA GLN A 23 11.16 -5.61 -3.39
C GLN A 23 10.98 -7.13 -3.23
N ARG A 24 10.20 -7.76 -4.10
CA ARG A 24 9.94 -9.21 -4.03
C ARG A 24 11.21 -10.03 -4.20
N GLU A 25 12.01 -9.71 -5.21
CA GLU A 25 13.25 -10.44 -5.50
C GLU A 25 14.25 -10.31 -4.36
N THR A 26 14.36 -9.12 -3.77
CA THR A 26 15.24 -8.87 -2.63
C THR A 26 14.80 -9.65 -1.40
N PHE A 27 13.52 -9.59 -1.01
CA PHE A 27 13.01 -10.36 0.13
C PHE A 27 13.17 -11.88 -0.09
N ALA A 28 12.88 -12.36 -1.30
CA ALA A 28 13.06 -13.77 -1.65
C ALA A 28 14.52 -14.21 -1.55
N SER A 29 15.48 -13.34 -1.90
CA SER A 29 16.91 -13.63 -1.79
C SER A 29 17.38 -13.84 -0.35
N TYR A 30 16.70 -13.24 0.63
CA TYR A 30 16.93 -13.47 2.05
C TYR A 30 16.16 -14.67 2.62
N GLY A 31 15.25 -15.27 1.86
CA GLY A 31 14.43 -16.40 2.33
C GLY A 31 12.99 -16.04 2.71
N PHE A 32 12.53 -14.82 2.41
CA PHE A 32 11.13 -14.40 2.56
C PHE A 32 10.47 -14.27 1.18
N ASP A 33 9.89 -15.35 0.68
CA ASP A 33 9.45 -15.45 -0.72
C ASP A 33 8.00 -15.00 -0.97
N ARG A 34 7.22 -14.81 0.08
CA ARG A 34 5.84 -14.32 0.00
C ARG A 34 5.67 -13.11 0.91
N ILE A 35 5.34 -11.96 0.32
CA ILE A 35 5.22 -10.68 1.02
C ILE A 35 3.85 -10.05 0.78
N ILE A 36 3.32 -9.37 1.79
CA ILE A 36 2.13 -8.51 1.71
C ILE A 36 2.54 -7.13 2.16
N TYR A 37 2.46 -6.15 1.27
CA TYR A 37 2.64 -4.75 1.58
C TYR A 37 1.27 -4.06 1.65
N GLY A 38 1.02 -3.35 2.74
CA GLY A 38 -0.18 -2.56 2.95
C GLY A 38 0.18 -1.12 3.28
N TYR A 39 -0.49 -0.15 2.64
CA TYR A 39 -0.34 1.26 2.97
C TYR A 39 -1.67 1.99 2.95
N SER A 40 -1.92 2.76 4.02
CA SER A 40 -3.09 3.62 4.16
C SER A 40 -2.71 5.06 4.47
N ARG A 41 -3.46 6.00 3.90
CA ARG A 41 -3.44 7.45 4.21
C ARG A 41 -4.68 7.93 4.98
N PHE A 42 -5.58 7.01 5.29
CA PHE A 42 -6.81 7.26 6.07
C PHE A 42 -6.85 6.38 7.31
N PHE A 43 -5.68 5.98 7.81
CA PHE A 43 -5.53 5.14 9.00
C PHE A 43 -6.13 5.84 10.21
N SER A 44 -6.75 5.04 11.07
CA SER A 44 -7.09 5.37 12.44
C SER A 44 -6.65 4.22 13.35
N PRO A 45 -6.45 4.44 14.66
CA PRO A 45 -6.13 3.33 15.57
C PRO A 45 -7.16 2.19 15.58
N LYS A 46 -8.38 2.43 15.07
CA LYS A 46 -9.46 1.45 15.01
C LYS A 46 -9.55 0.70 13.68
N ASN A 47 -8.98 1.23 12.60
CA ASN A 47 -9.01 0.61 11.27
C ASN A 47 -7.96 1.21 10.31
N PHE A 48 -7.62 0.46 9.26
CA PHE A 48 -6.73 0.93 8.20
C PHE A 48 -7.40 1.90 7.20
N GLY A 49 -8.53 2.50 7.55
CA GLY A 49 -9.35 3.30 6.63
C GLY A 49 -10.18 2.45 5.68
N PRO A 50 -10.85 3.08 4.68
CA PRO A 50 -11.68 2.36 3.71
C PRO A 50 -10.84 1.37 2.89
N ARG A 51 -11.34 0.15 2.70
CA ARG A 51 -10.66 -0.91 1.93
C ARG A 51 -10.22 -0.42 0.55
N GLU A 52 -11.06 0.37 -0.12
CA GLU A 52 -10.81 0.84 -1.48
C GLU A 52 -9.70 1.90 -1.55
N ASP A 53 -9.28 2.44 -0.40
CA ASP A 53 -8.23 3.45 -0.26
C ASP A 53 -6.90 2.88 0.25
N ILE A 54 -6.86 1.58 0.55
CA ILE A 54 -5.65 0.88 0.96
C ILE A 54 -4.91 0.42 -0.30
N LEU A 55 -3.63 0.81 -0.41
CA LEU A 55 -2.72 0.18 -1.34
C LEU A 55 -2.31 -1.19 -0.78
N LEU A 56 -2.69 -2.25 -1.47
CA LEU A 56 -2.33 -3.63 -1.13
C LEU A 56 -1.55 -4.25 -2.28
N LEU A 57 -0.31 -4.65 -2.02
CA LEU A 57 0.53 -5.37 -2.96
C LEU A 57 0.91 -6.72 -2.35
N SER A 58 0.84 -7.79 -3.13
CA SER A 58 1.23 -9.11 -2.66
C SER A 58 1.58 -10.06 -3.79
N ASN A 59 2.43 -11.03 -3.49
CA ASN A 59 2.73 -12.19 -4.33
C ASN A 59 2.35 -13.52 -3.65
N HIS A 60 1.50 -13.47 -2.63
CA HIS A 60 0.84 -14.67 -2.11
C HIS A 60 -0.09 -15.28 -3.17
N ASP A 61 -0.45 -16.54 -2.93
CA ASP A 61 -1.44 -17.25 -3.73
C ASP A 61 -2.76 -16.44 -3.84
N PRO A 62 -3.36 -16.31 -5.04
CA PRO A 62 -4.60 -15.57 -5.22
C PRO A 62 -5.77 -16.06 -4.34
N GLU A 63 -5.85 -17.36 -4.04
CA GLU A 63 -6.87 -17.93 -3.15
C GLU A 63 -6.69 -17.38 -1.71
N TYR A 64 -5.45 -17.34 -1.23
CA TYR A 64 -5.14 -16.74 0.06
C TYR A 64 -5.48 -15.25 0.08
N LEU A 65 -5.11 -14.51 -0.97
CA LEU A 65 -5.38 -13.08 -1.05
C LEU A 65 -6.87 -12.76 -1.06
N LYS A 66 -7.66 -13.56 -1.79
CA LYS A 66 -9.10 -13.43 -1.81
C LYS A 66 -9.69 -13.59 -0.41
N ALA A 67 -9.31 -14.64 0.32
CA ALA A 67 -9.73 -14.82 1.71
C ALA A 67 -9.26 -13.66 2.60
N TYR A 68 -8.00 -13.25 2.45
CA TYR A 68 -7.39 -12.19 3.24
C TYR A 68 -8.11 -10.84 3.08
N THR A 69 -8.60 -10.54 1.88
CA THR A 69 -9.32 -9.29 1.58
C THR A 69 -10.83 -9.38 1.77
N ASP A 70 -11.48 -10.46 1.30
CA ASP A 70 -12.95 -10.57 1.28
C ASP A 70 -13.53 -10.84 2.66
N ASP A 71 -12.85 -11.66 3.47
CA ASP A 71 -13.24 -11.92 4.86
C ASP A 71 -12.63 -10.90 5.84
N GLU A 72 -12.03 -9.82 5.30
CA GLU A 72 -11.36 -8.74 6.04
C GLU A 72 -10.34 -9.25 7.08
N MET A 73 -9.67 -10.37 6.80
CA MET A 73 -8.73 -11.00 7.74
C MET A 73 -7.62 -10.05 8.16
N TYR A 74 -7.24 -9.08 7.32
CA TYR A 74 -6.26 -8.05 7.66
C TYR A 74 -6.64 -7.21 8.89
N LEU A 75 -7.94 -7.02 9.18
CA LEU A 75 -8.42 -6.33 10.39
C LEU A 75 -8.25 -7.17 11.67
N HIS A 76 -8.05 -8.47 11.50
CA HIS A 76 -7.99 -9.44 12.60
C HIS A 76 -6.66 -10.20 12.61
N SER A 77 -5.76 -9.90 11.68
CA SER A 77 -4.42 -10.48 11.62
C SER A 77 -3.61 -9.98 12.83
N PRO A 78 -3.09 -10.88 13.68
CA PRO A 78 -2.33 -10.49 14.86
C PRO A 78 -1.18 -9.53 14.54
N MET A 79 -0.49 -9.78 13.44
CA MET A 79 0.67 -8.96 13.05
C MET A 79 0.28 -7.63 12.42
N ALA A 80 -0.87 -7.54 11.74
CA ALA A 80 -1.41 -6.26 11.27
C ALA A 80 -1.85 -5.38 12.46
N LEU A 81 -2.44 -5.99 13.49
CA LEU A 81 -2.81 -5.31 14.74
C LEU A 81 -1.57 -4.86 15.53
N TRP A 82 -0.54 -5.70 15.62
CA TRP A 82 0.75 -5.32 16.17
C TRP A 82 1.32 -4.10 15.42
N ALA A 83 1.37 -4.16 14.08
CA ALA A 83 1.93 -3.10 13.25
C ALA A 83 1.14 -1.78 13.35
N SER A 84 -0.16 -1.84 13.62
CA SER A 84 -1.01 -0.66 13.83
C SER A 84 -0.61 0.18 15.05
N ASN A 85 0.02 -0.46 16.04
CA ASN A 85 0.37 0.16 17.33
C ASN A 85 1.88 0.26 17.58
N ASN A 86 2.70 -0.26 16.67
CA ASN A 86 4.15 -0.35 16.83
C ASN A 86 4.88 0.19 15.59
N THR A 87 6.18 0.37 15.71
CA THR A 87 7.09 0.74 14.63
C THR A 87 8.36 -0.08 14.77
N GLY A 88 8.92 -0.53 13.64
CA GLY A 88 10.07 -1.45 13.60
C GLY A 88 9.66 -2.84 13.10
N ALA A 89 10.54 -3.82 13.31
CA ALA A 89 10.35 -5.21 12.91
C ALA A 89 9.94 -6.09 14.09
N CYS A 90 9.09 -7.09 13.82
CA CYS A 90 8.63 -8.05 14.81
C CYS A 90 8.61 -9.47 14.22
N SER A 91 9.25 -10.38 14.94
CA SER A 91 9.19 -11.82 14.67
C SER A 91 7.77 -12.32 14.90
N TRP A 92 7.28 -13.24 14.06
CA TRP A 92 5.99 -13.87 14.30
C TRP A 92 6.00 -14.83 15.51
N ARG A 93 7.16 -15.08 16.11
CA ARG A 93 7.27 -15.70 17.46
C ARG A 93 6.42 -14.96 18.49
N TRP A 94 6.29 -13.64 18.33
CA TRP A 94 5.44 -12.79 19.16
C TRP A 94 4.02 -13.35 19.32
N ILE A 95 3.45 -13.96 18.27
CA ILE A 95 2.10 -14.55 18.30
C ILE A 95 2.02 -15.69 19.34
N ALA A 96 3.03 -16.55 19.37
CA ALA A 96 3.08 -17.66 20.32
C ALA A 96 3.30 -17.17 21.75
N GLU A 97 4.14 -16.15 21.93
CA GLU A 97 4.43 -15.53 23.23
C GLU A 97 3.25 -14.75 23.80
N HIS A 98 2.31 -14.32 22.93
CA HIS A 98 1.12 -13.54 23.30
C HIS A 98 -0.16 -14.29 22.95
N SER A 99 -0.17 -15.62 23.17
CA SER A 99 -1.33 -16.47 22.87
C SER A 99 -2.60 -16.07 23.65
N ASP A 100 -2.43 -15.39 24.79
CA ASP A 100 -3.50 -14.82 25.60
C ASP A 100 -4.28 -13.70 24.89
N LEU A 101 -3.65 -13.04 23.90
CA LEU A 101 -4.27 -12.02 23.07
C LEU A 101 -4.98 -12.58 21.82
N MET A 102 -4.94 -13.90 21.60
CA MET A 102 -5.51 -14.55 20.41
C MET A 102 -6.98 -14.95 20.63
N GLY A 103 -7.88 -13.99 20.43
CA GLY A 103 -9.33 -14.24 20.40
C GLY A 103 -9.77 -15.13 19.23
N GLU A 104 -11.07 -15.46 19.18
CA GLU A 104 -11.64 -16.35 18.16
C GLU A 104 -11.35 -15.88 16.72
N ARG A 105 -11.39 -14.56 16.47
CA ARG A 105 -11.15 -13.98 15.15
C ARG A 105 -9.68 -14.10 14.73
N GLN A 106 -8.75 -13.84 15.65
CA GLN A 106 -7.31 -14.02 15.44
C GLN A 106 -7.00 -15.49 15.18
N GLN A 107 -7.61 -16.41 15.93
CA GLN A 107 -7.38 -17.84 15.75
C GLN A 107 -7.84 -18.34 14.37
N LYS A 108 -8.98 -17.84 13.87
CA LYS A 108 -9.43 -18.12 12.49
C LYS A 108 -8.40 -17.70 11.45
N VAL A 109 -7.77 -16.53 11.63
CA VAL A 109 -6.69 -16.07 10.72
C VAL A 109 -5.49 -17.01 10.78
N LEU A 110 -5.08 -17.43 11.98
CA LEU A 110 -3.96 -18.36 12.15
C LEU A 110 -4.24 -19.74 11.55
N ASP A 111 -5.48 -20.23 11.64
CA ASP A 111 -5.85 -21.52 11.07
C ASP A 111 -5.81 -21.50 9.53
N VAL A 112 -6.28 -20.42 8.90
CA VAL A 112 -6.15 -20.22 7.45
C VAL A 112 -4.68 -20.11 7.06
N ASN A 113 -3.90 -19.31 7.78
CA ASN A 113 -2.46 -19.16 7.54
C ASN A 113 -1.72 -20.50 7.58
N ARG A 114 -2.02 -21.36 8.57
CA ARG A 114 -1.41 -22.70 8.68
C ARG A 114 -1.76 -23.61 7.51
N ARG A 115 -3.01 -23.57 7.03
CA ARG A 115 -3.44 -24.38 5.88
C ARG A 115 -2.73 -23.99 4.58
N MET A 116 -2.27 -22.75 4.49
CA MET A 116 -1.60 -22.17 3.31
C MET A 116 -0.08 -22.02 3.50
N ASP A 117 0.50 -22.69 4.50
CA ASP A 117 1.93 -22.65 4.83
C ASP A 117 2.52 -21.23 5.06
N ILE A 118 1.76 -20.42 5.81
CA ILE A 118 2.12 -19.07 6.28
C ILE A 118 2.33 -19.16 7.78
N THR A 119 3.45 -19.74 8.20
CA THR A 119 3.66 -20.16 9.60
C THR A 119 4.83 -19.45 10.27
N ALA A 120 5.79 -18.95 9.51
CA ALA A 120 6.97 -18.25 9.99
C ALA A 120 7.22 -16.97 9.18
N GLY A 121 7.78 -15.95 9.82
CA GLY A 121 8.01 -14.68 9.17
C GLY A 121 8.29 -13.51 10.10
N TYR A 122 8.30 -12.33 9.51
CA TYR A 122 8.45 -11.05 10.18
C TYR A 122 7.41 -10.06 9.68
N THR A 123 7.06 -9.10 10.54
CA THR A 123 6.27 -7.93 10.13
C THR A 123 7.03 -6.68 10.45
N LEU A 124 7.11 -5.77 9.47
CA LEU A 124 7.71 -4.46 9.62
C LEU A 124 6.60 -3.42 9.57
N SER A 125 6.59 -2.53 10.55
CA SER A 125 5.75 -1.33 10.57
C SER A 125 6.64 -0.11 10.35
N PHE A 126 6.36 0.66 9.31
CA PHE A 126 7.21 1.78 8.92
C PHE A 126 7.01 3.00 9.84
N PRO A 127 8.09 3.73 10.16
CA PRO A 127 7.99 5.00 10.87
C PRO A 127 7.10 5.99 10.11
N THR A 128 6.32 6.78 10.84
CA THR A 128 5.53 7.86 10.25
C THR A 128 5.52 9.09 11.14
N ALA A 129 5.59 10.27 10.50
CA ALA A 129 5.37 11.56 11.14
C ALA A 129 3.87 11.94 11.21
N PHE A 130 2.99 11.19 10.56
CA PHE A 130 1.58 11.53 10.40
C PHE A 130 0.66 10.47 11.00
N SER A 131 -0.22 10.90 11.91
CA SER A 131 -1.15 10.03 12.65
C SER A 131 -2.17 9.28 11.77
N ARG A 132 -2.41 9.74 10.54
CA ARG A 132 -3.37 9.15 9.59
C ARG A 132 -2.74 8.22 8.56
N THR A 133 -1.45 7.95 8.68
CA THR A 133 -0.76 7.07 7.73
C THR A 133 -0.22 5.85 8.44
N ARG A 134 -0.28 4.70 7.76
CA ARG A 134 0.35 3.47 8.24
C ARG A 134 0.80 2.65 7.05
N GLY A 135 2.09 2.33 7.02
CA GLY A 135 2.66 1.38 6.08
C GLY A 135 3.14 0.14 6.84
N VAL A 136 2.86 -1.03 6.29
CA VAL A 136 3.22 -2.32 6.87
C VAL A 136 3.68 -3.25 5.77
N ILE A 137 4.67 -4.09 6.05
CA ILE A 137 4.97 -5.27 5.25
C ILE A 137 5.01 -6.51 6.14
N ALA A 138 4.26 -7.53 5.75
CA ALA A 138 4.38 -8.88 6.28
C ALA A 138 5.25 -9.69 5.33
N ALA A 139 6.33 -10.25 5.84
CA ALA A 139 7.29 -11.06 5.12
C ALA A 139 7.24 -12.50 5.63
N THR A 140 6.61 -13.35 4.83
CA THR A 140 6.48 -14.78 5.12
C THR A 140 7.76 -15.48 4.70
N ALA A 141 8.31 -16.29 5.61
CA ALA A 141 9.44 -17.14 5.31
C ALA A 141 9.07 -18.22 4.27
N LYS A 142 10.06 -18.67 3.52
CA LYS A 142 9.91 -19.75 2.55
C LYS A 142 9.27 -20.99 3.18
N ALA A 143 8.38 -21.63 2.44
CA ALA A 143 7.74 -22.89 2.81
C ALA A 143 8.76 -23.90 3.36
N GLY A 144 8.45 -24.49 4.52
CA GLY A 144 9.33 -25.43 5.23
C GLY A 144 10.37 -24.80 6.18
N LEU A 145 10.57 -23.48 6.18
CA LEU A 145 11.38 -22.81 7.20
C LEU A 145 10.59 -22.65 8.51
N THR A 146 11.26 -22.85 9.64
CA THR A 146 10.67 -22.60 10.95
C THR A 146 10.84 -21.14 11.37
N GLN A 147 10.15 -20.71 12.43
CA GLN A 147 10.38 -19.37 12.98
C GLN A 147 11.80 -19.22 13.53
N ASP A 148 12.43 -20.29 14.04
CA ASP A 148 13.84 -20.25 14.46
C ASP A 148 14.78 -19.97 13.28
N ASP A 149 14.46 -20.48 12.09
CA ASP A 149 15.25 -20.21 10.88
C ASP A 149 15.03 -18.79 10.38
N ALA A 150 13.78 -18.30 10.40
CA ALA A 150 13.48 -16.91 10.08
C ALA A 150 14.19 -15.94 11.03
N ASP A 151 14.22 -16.23 12.33
CA ASP A 151 14.91 -15.42 13.33
C ASP A 151 16.44 -15.44 13.13
N LYS A 152 17.04 -16.57 12.71
CA LYS A 152 18.47 -16.63 12.34
C LYS A 152 18.78 -15.76 11.13
N ILE A 153 17.96 -15.84 10.08
CA ILE A 153 18.08 -14.97 8.90
C ILE A 153 18.00 -13.49 9.33
N TRP A 154 17.06 -13.16 10.21
CA TRP A 154 16.90 -11.79 10.71
C TRP A 154 18.06 -11.33 11.58
N ALA A 155 18.65 -12.21 12.38
CA ALA A 155 19.83 -11.88 13.17
C ALA A 155 21.03 -11.53 12.29
N GLU A 156 21.16 -12.16 11.12
CA GLU A 156 22.26 -11.91 10.18
C GLU A 156 21.98 -10.70 9.27
N HIS A 157 20.75 -10.56 8.76
CA HIS A 157 20.43 -9.64 7.66
C HIS A 157 19.35 -8.60 8.00
N GLY A 158 18.75 -8.64 9.20
CA GLY A 158 17.58 -7.84 9.55
C GLY A 158 17.80 -6.34 9.38
N ARG A 159 19.02 -5.84 9.66
CA ARG A 159 19.34 -4.43 9.47
C ARG A 159 19.26 -4.00 8.00
N ASP A 160 19.80 -4.81 7.09
CA ASP A 160 19.79 -4.54 5.66
C ASP A 160 18.36 -4.64 5.10
N ILE A 161 17.61 -5.67 5.53
CA ILE A 161 16.20 -5.84 5.16
C ILE A 161 15.38 -4.63 5.60
N GLU A 162 15.55 -4.14 6.84
CA GLU A 162 14.86 -2.97 7.34
C GLU A 162 15.21 -1.70 6.56
N VAL A 163 16.50 -1.44 6.31
CA VAL A 163 16.94 -0.25 5.55
C VAL A 163 16.35 -0.28 4.13
N PHE A 164 16.47 -1.43 3.46
CA PHE A 164 15.91 -1.61 2.13
C PHE A 164 14.39 -1.41 2.12
N ALA A 165 13.66 -2.06 3.02
CA ALA A 165 12.21 -1.94 3.10
C ALA A 165 11.75 -0.50 3.38
N ASN A 166 12.48 0.25 4.20
CA ASN A 166 12.18 1.67 4.45
C ASN A 166 12.38 2.52 3.19
N VAL A 167 13.49 2.33 2.46
CA VAL A 167 13.74 3.06 1.21
C VAL A 167 12.67 2.72 0.16
N THR A 168 12.32 1.45 0.01
CA THR A 168 11.22 1.01 -0.86
C THR A 168 9.90 1.63 -0.44
N HIS A 169 9.57 1.65 0.85
CA HIS A 169 8.35 2.28 1.34
C HIS A 169 8.29 3.77 0.95
N LEU A 170 9.37 4.52 1.21
CA LEU A 170 9.46 5.95 0.85
C LEU A 170 9.32 6.16 -0.65
N LYS A 171 9.91 5.29 -1.48
CA LYS A 171 9.74 5.33 -2.92
C LYS A 171 8.29 5.04 -3.33
N ILE A 172 7.67 3.96 -2.83
CA ILE A 172 6.27 3.60 -3.14
C ILE A 172 5.33 4.78 -2.85
N ILE A 173 5.46 5.41 -1.68
CA ILE A 173 4.55 6.51 -1.30
C ILE A 173 4.81 7.81 -2.07
N SER A 174 5.96 7.95 -2.74
CA SER A 174 6.29 9.07 -3.62
C SER A 174 5.72 8.91 -5.04
N LEU A 175 5.36 7.70 -5.44
CA LEU A 175 4.81 7.38 -6.76
C LEU A 175 3.28 7.57 -6.79
N PRO A 176 2.66 7.66 -7.98
CA PRO A 176 1.21 7.56 -8.13
C PRO A 176 0.70 6.27 -7.48
N ILE A 177 -0.22 6.42 -6.52
CA ILE A 177 -0.83 5.27 -5.84
C ILE A 177 -2.09 4.87 -6.58
N GLU A 178 -2.10 3.66 -7.11
CA GLU A 178 -3.29 3.00 -7.61
C GLU A 178 -3.95 2.26 -6.45
N THR A 179 -5.19 2.65 -6.13
CA THR A 179 -6.00 1.94 -5.14
C THR A 179 -7.01 1.04 -5.83
N GLN A 180 -7.87 0.34 -5.09
CA GLN A 180 -8.94 -0.47 -5.69
C GLN A 180 -10.05 0.37 -6.34
N ARG A 181 -9.96 1.71 -6.26
CA ARG A 181 -10.90 2.62 -6.91
C ARG A 181 -10.60 2.75 -8.39
N GLN A 182 -11.64 3.07 -9.16
CA GLN A 182 -11.47 3.35 -10.58
C GLN A 182 -10.57 4.56 -10.80
N PRO A 183 -9.60 4.49 -11.73
CA PRO A 183 -8.70 5.60 -12.00
C PRO A 183 -9.45 6.80 -12.59
N LEU A 184 -8.99 8.00 -12.27
CA LEU A 184 -9.45 9.23 -12.90
C LEU A 184 -9.01 9.26 -14.36
N THR A 185 -9.88 9.72 -15.26
CA THR A 185 -9.47 10.01 -16.65
C THR A 185 -8.61 11.26 -16.71
N ALA A 186 -7.84 11.45 -17.79
CA ALA A 186 -7.03 12.65 -18.01
C ALA A 186 -7.85 13.94 -17.84
N ARG A 187 -9.06 14.01 -18.41
CA ARG A 187 -9.96 15.18 -18.26
C ARG A 187 -10.51 15.36 -16.83
N GLN A 188 -10.75 14.28 -16.10
CA GLN A 188 -11.18 14.37 -14.70
C GLN A 188 -10.05 14.91 -13.81
N ARG A 189 -8.82 14.47 -14.09
CA ARG A 189 -7.60 14.95 -13.42
C ARG A 189 -7.35 16.42 -13.72
N GLU A 190 -7.34 16.80 -15.00
CA GLU A 190 -7.17 18.19 -15.45
C GLU A 190 -8.20 19.13 -14.80
N ALA A 191 -9.47 18.72 -14.71
CA ALA A 191 -10.48 19.52 -14.01
C ALA A 191 -10.16 19.69 -12.51
N LEU A 192 -9.69 18.65 -11.82
CA LEU A 192 -9.29 18.74 -10.41
C LEU A 192 -8.00 19.56 -10.20
N GLU A 193 -7.06 19.51 -11.13
CA GLU A 193 -5.85 20.35 -11.13
C GLU A 193 -6.26 21.84 -11.09
N TRP A 194 -7.13 22.26 -12.02
CA TRP A 194 -7.59 23.65 -12.04
C TRP A 194 -8.41 24.06 -10.82
N VAL A 195 -9.22 23.14 -10.27
CA VAL A 195 -9.91 23.41 -8.99
C VAL A 195 -8.88 23.59 -7.86
N SER A 196 -7.81 22.81 -7.85
CA SER A 196 -6.74 22.93 -6.84
C SER A 196 -5.96 24.25 -6.94
N ASP A 197 -5.89 24.83 -8.14
CA ASP A 197 -5.37 26.18 -8.41
C ASP A 197 -6.38 27.30 -8.08
N GLY A 198 -7.56 26.96 -7.55
CA GLY A 198 -8.59 27.92 -7.13
C GLY A 198 -9.46 28.45 -8.26
N LYS A 199 -9.47 27.83 -9.45
CA LYS A 199 -10.32 28.23 -10.57
C LYS A 199 -11.79 27.86 -10.35
N THR A 200 -12.68 28.73 -10.81
CA THR A 200 -14.12 28.49 -10.82
C THR A 200 -14.52 27.59 -12.00
N ASN A 201 -15.65 26.88 -11.92
CA ASN A 201 -16.15 26.04 -13.01
C ASN A 201 -16.27 26.78 -14.36
N VAL A 202 -16.54 28.08 -14.35
CA VAL A 202 -16.62 28.91 -15.56
C VAL A 202 -15.24 29.14 -16.16
N GLU A 203 -14.23 29.47 -15.35
CA GLU A 203 -12.85 29.63 -15.82
C GLU A 203 -12.29 28.31 -16.34
N ILE A 204 -12.54 27.20 -15.63
CA ILE A 204 -12.11 25.86 -16.04
C ILE A 204 -12.75 25.48 -17.38
N ALA A 205 -14.04 25.77 -17.56
CA ALA A 205 -14.75 25.52 -18.82
C ALA A 205 -14.10 26.26 -20.00
N ILE A 206 -13.69 27.52 -19.79
CA ILE A 206 -12.94 28.31 -20.78
C ILE A 206 -11.58 27.66 -21.07
N ILE A 207 -10.81 27.30 -20.03
CA ILE A 207 -9.47 26.72 -20.16
C ILE A 207 -9.51 25.37 -20.90
N MET A 208 -10.45 24.49 -20.53
CA MET A 208 -10.58 23.15 -21.10
C MET A 208 -11.39 23.13 -22.41
N ASN A 209 -11.88 24.28 -22.89
CA ASN A 209 -12.72 24.43 -24.08
C ASN A 209 -13.96 23.50 -24.08
N VAL A 210 -14.72 23.51 -22.98
CA VAL A 210 -15.96 22.76 -22.80
C VAL A 210 -17.03 23.61 -22.11
N SER A 211 -18.25 23.10 -21.94
CA SER A 211 -19.29 23.83 -21.20
C SER A 211 -19.10 23.74 -19.67
N PRO A 212 -19.59 24.71 -18.88
CA PRO A 212 -19.62 24.60 -17.42
C PRO A 212 -20.37 23.35 -16.93
N ALA A 213 -21.41 22.91 -17.64
CA ALA A 213 -22.12 21.67 -17.36
C ALA A 213 -21.25 20.42 -17.58
N THR A 214 -20.36 20.46 -18.57
CA THR A 214 -19.37 19.41 -18.81
C THR A 214 -18.35 19.34 -17.68
N ILE A 215 -17.88 20.49 -17.16
CA ILE A 215 -17.01 20.54 -15.98
C ILE A 215 -17.69 19.93 -14.76
N GLU A 216 -18.95 20.31 -14.48
CA GLU A 216 -19.68 19.73 -13.35
C GLU A 216 -19.83 18.20 -13.50
N LYS A 217 -20.07 17.71 -14.72
CA LYS A 217 -20.09 16.27 -14.99
C LYS A 217 -18.73 15.60 -14.70
N HIS A 218 -17.61 16.19 -15.14
CA HIS A 218 -16.28 15.65 -14.85
C HIS A 218 -16.01 15.61 -13.35
N LEU A 219 -16.28 16.69 -12.63
CA LEU A 219 -16.06 16.77 -11.17
C LEU A 219 -16.96 15.80 -10.41
N ARG A 220 -18.23 15.65 -10.82
CA ARG A 220 -19.14 14.67 -10.21
C ARG A 220 -18.62 13.24 -10.36
N ILE A 221 -18.22 12.83 -11.56
CA ILE A 221 -17.68 11.48 -11.77
C ILE A 221 -16.35 11.29 -11.02
N ALA A 222 -15.52 12.34 -10.93
CA ALA A 222 -14.29 12.28 -10.14
C ALA A 222 -14.59 12.06 -8.64
N ARG A 223 -15.58 12.76 -8.09
CA ARG A 223 -16.07 12.57 -6.72
C ARG A 223 -16.59 11.14 -6.48
N GLU A 224 -17.40 10.62 -7.40
CA GLU A 224 -17.92 9.25 -7.36
C GLU A 224 -16.77 8.22 -7.36
N LYS A 225 -15.81 8.35 -8.29
CA LYS A 225 -14.64 7.46 -8.38
C LYS A 225 -13.79 7.50 -7.12
N LEU A 226 -13.57 8.68 -6.55
CA LEU A 226 -12.80 8.87 -5.32
C LEU A 226 -13.61 8.54 -4.05
N GLY A 227 -14.92 8.31 -4.14
CA GLY A 227 -15.80 8.03 -3.01
C GLY A 227 -15.87 9.18 -2.01
N VAL A 228 -16.11 10.40 -2.50
CA VAL A 228 -16.19 11.62 -1.68
C VAL A 228 -17.37 12.48 -2.12
N ASP A 229 -17.86 13.35 -1.22
CA ASP A 229 -19.07 14.13 -1.46
C ASP A 229 -18.80 15.51 -2.07
N THR A 230 -17.62 16.06 -1.81
CA THR A 230 -17.27 17.44 -2.20
C THR A 230 -16.05 17.49 -3.11
N THR A 231 -15.97 18.52 -3.96
CA THR A 231 -14.80 18.70 -4.83
C THR A 231 -13.54 19.02 -4.03
N ALA A 232 -13.66 19.72 -2.90
CA ALA A 232 -12.54 19.95 -2.00
C ALA A 232 -11.97 18.64 -1.43
N GLN A 233 -12.84 17.70 -1.02
CA GLN A 233 -12.41 16.36 -0.62
C GLN A 233 -11.78 15.59 -1.78
N ALA A 234 -12.31 15.73 -3.00
CA ALA A 234 -11.74 15.08 -4.19
C ALA A 234 -10.32 15.58 -4.49
N VAL A 235 -10.09 16.90 -4.44
CA VAL A 235 -8.77 17.49 -4.58
C VAL A 235 -7.83 16.97 -3.50
N ALA A 236 -8.23 17.04 -2.22
CA ALA A 236 -7.40 16.56 -1.12
C ALA A 236 -7.01 15.07 -1.28
N LYS A 237 -7.98 14.22 -1.63
CA LYS A 237 -7.79 12.78 -1.77
C LYS A 237 -6.92 12.43 -2.98
N ALA A 238 -7.16 13.04 -4.14
CA ALA A 238 -6.34 12.82 -5.32
C ALA A 238 -4.91 13.36 -5.15
N SER A 239 -4.72 14.49 -4.43
CA SER A 239 -3.39 14.95 -4.02
C SER A 239 -2.70 13.94 -3.11
N PHE A 240 -3.41 13.40 -2.12
CA PHE A 240 -2.86 12.37 -1.24
C PHE A 240 -2.48 11.10 -1.97
N PHE A 241 -3.10 10.74 -3.08
CA PHE A 241 -2.70 9.58 -3.88
C PHE A 241 -1.66 9.89 -4.97
N ASN A 242 -1.12 11.12 -5.01
CA ASN A 242 -0.24 11.60 -6.08
C ASN A 242 -0.89 11.44 -7.47
N GLN A 243 -2.20 11.66 -7.57
CA GLN A 243 -2.98 11.45 -8.79
C GLN A 243 -3.33 12.75 -9.53
N ILE A 244 -3.01 13.92 -8.98
CA ILE A 244 -3.32 15.23 -9.60
C ILE A 244 -2.17 15.67 -10.52
N TYR A 245 -0.92 15.70 -10.05
CA TYR A 245 0.22 16.21 -10.82
C TYR A 245 1.09 15.07 -11.37
N VAL A 246 0.50 14.17 -12.16
CA VAL A 246 1.22 13.03 -12.74
C VAL A 246 1.86 13.48 -14.05
N VAL A 247 3.19 13.33 -14.18
CA VAL A 247 3.86 13.47 -15.48
C VAL A 247 3.30 12.40 -16.40
N ALA A 248 2.59 12.80 -17.45
CA ALA A 248 2.02 11.87 -18.43
C ALA A 248 3.15 11.05 -19.06
N GLY A 249 3.34 9.82 -18.56
CA GLY A 249 4.13 8.81 -19.26
C GLY A 249 3.34 8.31 -20.46
N GLY A 250 3.57 8.89 -21.63
CA GLY A 250 3.42 8.21 -22.91
C GLY A 250 2.04 7.71 -23.35
N GLU A 251 0.92 8.21 -22.82
CA GLU A 251 -0.38 8.02 -23.51
C GLU A 251 -0.46 8.99 -24.71
N GLU A 252 0.29 8.65 -25.77
CA GLU A 252 0.05 9.19 -27.10
C GLU A 252 -1.37 8.81 -27.54
N ASN A 253 -2.20 9.83 -27.68
CA ASN A 253 -3.28 9.97 -28.66
C ASN A 253 -3.70 8.68 -29.39
N SER A 254 -4.67 7.96 -28.84
CA SER A 254 -5.60 7.20 -29.69
C SER A 254 -6.88 8.01 -29.81
N LYS A 255 -7.02 8.63 -30.98
CA LYS A 255 -8.23 9.29 -31.48
C LYS A 255 -9.41 8.32 -31.55
#